data_AF-A0A6L3ZXH9-F1
#
_entry.id   AF-A0A6L3ZXH9-F1
#
_cell.length_a   1.000
_cell.length_b   1.000
_cell.length_c   1.000
_cell.angle_alpha   90.00
_cell.angle_beta   90.00
_cell.angle_gamma   90.00
#
_symmetry.space_group_name_H-M   'P 1'
#
loop_
_entity.id
_entity.type
_entity.pdbx_description
1 polymer ?
#
loop_
_entity_poly.entity_id
_entity_poly.type
_entity_poly.pdbx_seq_one_letter_code
_entity_poly.pdbx_strand_id
1 'polypeptide(L)'
;QLLDAVAIGQLTPGPVSTTTAVVGYIIAGFPGAIVATLGIFLPSFVLVILTAPLIPRMRKSTFLGAFLAGVNAGVIAAILVTLLDLANAALRVLGGTVWSPLAIGLAMAALVLLIRYKINATWLIAGGGLIGLIVGLVS
;
A
#
# COMPACT_ATOMS: atom_id res chain seq x y z
N GLN A 1 -11.85 19.15 -13.19
CA GLN A 1 -12.86 18.88 -12.13
C GLN A 1 -13.03 17.38 -11.85
N LEU A 2 -13.62 16.57 -12.75
CA LEU A 2 -13.66 15.10 -12.55
C LEU A 2 -12.26 14.46 -12.58
N LEU A 3 -11.38 14.96 -13.44
CA LEU A 3 -10.00 14.48 -13.56
C LEU A 3 -9.17 14.75 -12.30
N ASP A 4 -9.39 15.90 -11.65
CA ASP A 4 -8.70 16.28 -10.41
C ASP A 4 -9.21 15.45 -9.22
N ALA A 5 -10.51 15.14 -9.19
CA ALA A 5 -11.09 14.25 -8.18
C ALA A 5 -10.59 12.80 -8.33
N VAL A 6 -10.41 12.32 -9.56
CA VAL A 6 -9.79 11.01 -9.85
C VAL A 6 -8.30 11.02 -9.46
N ALA A 7 -7.57 12.10 -9.75
CA ALA A 7 -6.17 12.26 -9.34
C ALA A 7 -6.01 12.26 -7.81
N ILE A 8 -6.92 12.91 -7.07
CA ILE A 8 -6.96 12.89 -5.59
C ILE A 8 -7.34 11.49 -5.06
N GLY A 9 -8.25 10.79 -5.73
CA GLY A 9 -8.61 9.40 -5.40
C GLY A 9 -7.46 8.41 -5.54
N GLN A 10 -6.52 8.67 -6.45
CA GLN A 10 -5.33 7.84 -6.69
C GLN A 10 -4.16 8.15 -5.74
N LEU A 11 -4.23 9.26 -5.00
CA LEU A 11 -3.18 9.70 -4.07
C LEU A 11 -3.27 9.06 -2.68
N THR A 12 -4.35 8.33 -2.36
CA THR A 12 -4.56 7.74 -1.03
C THR A 12 -4.67 6.21 -1.16
N PRO A 13 -3.90 5.41 -0.40
CA PRO A 13 -3.60 4.03 -0.75
C PRO A 13 -4.86 3.15 -0.77
N GLY A 14 -5.14 2.59 -1.94
CA GLY A 14 -6.26 1.68 -2.20
C GLY A 14 -7.00 2.05 -3.48
N PRO A 15 -6.56 1.58 -4.67
CA PRO A 15 -7.13 1.97 -5.97
C PRO A 15 -8.65 1.83 -6.07
N VAL A 16 -9.24 0.90 -5.32
CA VAL A 16 -10.67 0.61 -5.36
C VAL A 16 -11.43 1.29 -4.21
N SER A 17 -10.90 1.24 -2.99
CA SER A 17 -11.58 1.78 -1.80
C SER A 17 -11.66 3.30 -1.80
N THR A 18 -10.56 3.98 -2.12
CA THR A 18 -10.50 5.44 -2.11
C THR A 18 -11.37 6.02 -3.23
N THR A 19 -11.27 5.45 -4.44
CA THR A 19 -12.09 5.84 -5.59
C THR A 19 -13.58 5.67 -5.32
N THR A 20 -13.99 4.57 -4.68
CA THR A 20 -15.40 4.32 -4.35
C THR A 20 -15.95 5.33 -3.33
N ALA A 21 -15.16 5.67 -2.32
CA ALA A 21 -15.54 6.70 -1.34
C ALA A 21 -15.67 8.09 -1.98
N VAL A 22 -14.75 8.46 -2.88
CA VAL A 22 -14.80 9.73 -3.62
C VAL A 22 -16.00 9.78 -4.57
N VAL A 23 -16.31 8.69 -5.28
CA VAL A 23 -17.51 8.60 -6.12
C VAL A 23 -18.77 8.74 -5.27
N GLY A 24 -18.84 8.09 -4.11
CA GLY A 24 -19.93 8.26 -3.15
C GLY A 24 -20.07 9.71 -2.68
N TYR A 25 -18.95 10.40 -2.44
CA TYR A 25 -18.93 11.81 -2.09
C TYR A 25 -19.46 12.72 -3.21
N ILE A 26 -19.12 12.44 -4.46
CA ILE A 26 -19.59 13.22 -5.61
C ILE A 26 -21.11 13.07 -5.79
N ILE A 27 -21.66 11.89 -5.51
CA ILE A 27 -23.09 11.60 -5.71
C ILE A 27 -23.96 12.24 -4.63
N ALA A 28 -23.59 12.09 -3.35
CA ALA A 28 -24.45 12.50 -2.23
C ALA A 28 -23.70 13.20 -1.08
N GLY A 29 -22.51 13.76 -1.35
CA GLY A 29 -21.69 14.44 -0.35
C GLY A 29 -21.20 13.50 0.76
N PHE A 30 -21.03 14.04 1.96
CA PHE A 30 -20.55 13.30 3.12
C PHE A 30 -21.31 11.97 3.41
N PRO A 31 -22.66 11.92 3.42
CA PRO A 31 -23.37 10.66 3.65
C PRO A 31 -23.16 9.64 2.52
N GLY A 32 -23.02 10.10 1.27
CA GLY A 32 -22.70 9.23 0.14
C GLY A 32 -21.32 8.56 0.26
N ALA A 33 -20.33 9.29 0.77
CA ALA A 33 -19.00 8.73 1.03
C ALA A 33 -19.04 7.62 2.10
N ILE A 34 -19.81 7.82 3.17
CA ILE A 34 -19.99 6.83 4.25
C ILE A 34 -20.66 5.57 3.70
N VAL A 35 -21.77 5.72 2.98
CA VAL A 35 -22.51 4.57 2.43
C VAL A 35 -21.67 3.80 1.41
N ALA A 36 -20.92 4.50 0.55
CA ALA A 36 -20.03 3.87 -0.41
C ALA A 36 -18.88 3.09 0.27
N THR A 37 -18.32 3.66 1.34
CA THR A 37 -17.28 3.01 2.16
C THR A 37 -17.85 1.77 2.87
N LEU A 38 -19.02 1.89 3.50
CA LEU A 38 -19.67 0.74 4.12
C LEU A 38 -20.03 -0.33 3.08
N GLY A 39 -20.53 0.05 1.91
CA GLY A 39 -20.89 -0.88 0.84
C GLY A 39 -19.72 -1.73 0.33
N ILE A 40 -18.51 -1.16 0.28
CA ILE A 40 -17.33 -1.92 -0.19
C ILE A 40 -16.71 -2.80 0.92
N PHE A 41 -16.75 -2.35 2.17
CA PHE A 41 -16.13 -3.07 3.29
C PHE A 41 -17.04 -4.08 3.97
N LEU A 42 -18.34 -3.80 4.08
CA LEU A 42 -19.31 -4.65 4.77
C LEU A 42 -19.34 -6.09 4.24
N PRO A 43 -19.41 -6.38 2.93
CA PRO A 43 -19.39 -7.76 2.44
C PRO A 43 -18.09 -8.49 2.82
N SER A 44 -16.94 -7.81 2.73
CA SER A 44 -15.64 -8.36 3.13
C SER A 44 -15.61 -8.69 4.63
N PHE A 45 -16.12 -7.80 5.49
CA PHE A 45 -16.22 -8.05 6.93
C PHE A 45 -17.14 -9.24 7.25
N VAL A 46 -18.30 -9.32 6.59
CA VAL A 46 -19.23 -10.43 6.76
C VAL A 46 -18.55 -11.76 6.39
N LEU A 47 -17.87 -11.81 5.24
CA LEU A 47 -17.14 -13.01 4.83
C LEU A 47 -16.04 -13.42 5.82
N VAL A 48 -15.26 -12.45 6.33
CA VAL A 48 -14.21 -12.72 7.32
C VAL A 48 -14.81 -13.23 8.62
N ILE A 49 -15.88 -12.63 9.14
CA ILE A 49 -16.54 -13.06 10.38
C ILE A 49 -17.11 -14.48 10.23
N LEU A 50 -17.75 -14.77 9.09
CA LEU A 50 -18.31 -16.10 8.82
C LEU A 50 -17.23 -17.18 8.67
N THR A 51 -16.08 -16.84 8.08
CA THR A 51 -14.99 -17.79 7.83
C THR A 51 -14.02 -17.92 9.01
N ALA A 52 -13.90 -16.91 9.87
CA ALA A 52 -13.03 -16.92 11.06
C ALA A 52 -13.16 -18.18 11.94
N PRO A 53 -14.35 -18.68 12.31
CA PRO A 53 -14.48 -19.90 13.11
C PRO A 53 -14.16 -21.19 12.35
N LEU A 54 -14.12 -21.16 11.01
CA LEU A 54 -13.76 -22.30 10.16
C LEU A 54 -12.24 -22.44 10.03
N ILE A 55 -11.47 -21.34 10.10
CA ILE A 55 -10.01 -21.34 9.95
C ILE A 55 -9.29 -22.33 10.89
N PRO A 56 -9.61 -22.42 12.20
CA PRO A 56 -8.96 -23.40 13.09
C PRO A 56 -9.25 -24.85 12.70
N ARG A 57 -10.44 -25.15 12.14
CA ARG A 57 -10.78 -26.48 11.63
C ARG A 57 -10.06 -26.77 10.32
N MET A 58 -9.92 -25.76 9.46
CA MET A 58 -9.18 -25.85 8.21
C MET A 58 -7.68 -26.11 8.44
N ARG A 59 -7.07 -25.44 9.43
CA ARG A 59 -5.65 -25.63 9.80
C ARG A 59 -5.31 -27.01 10.38
N LYS A 60 -6.30 -27.79 10.84
CA LYS A 60 -6.07 -29.18 11.30
C LYS A 60 -5.89 -30.17 10.14
N SER A 61 -6.32 -29.80 8.93
CA SER A 61 -6.11 -30.61 7.73
C SER A 61 -4.79 -30.23 7.05
N THR A 62 -3.94 -31.21 6.74
CA THR A 62 -2.62 -31.03 6.13
C THR A 62 -2.70 -30.29 4.79
N PHE A 63 -3.72 -30.59 3.98
CA PHE A 63 -3.93 -29.95 2.67
C PHE A 63 -4.38 -28.50 2.79
N LEU A 64 -5.40 -28.23 3.62
CA LEU A 64 -5.96 -26.88 3.80
C LEU A 64 -4.99 -25.96 4.57
N GLY A 65 -4.21 -26.52 5.50
CA GLY A 65 -3.12 -25.81 6.17
C GLY A 65 -2.03 -25.38 5.20
N ALA A 66 -1.62 -26.25 4.27
CA ALA A 66 -0.66 -25.92 3.22
C ALA A 66 -1.20 -24.86 2.24
N PHE A 67 -2.48 -24.93 1.87
CA PHE A 67 -3.14 -23.91 1.05
C PHE A 67 -3.10 -22.53 1.73
N LEU A 68 -3.47 -22.44 3.01
CA LEU A 68 -3.43 -21.19 3.78
C LEU A 68 -2.00 -20.64 3.90
N ALA A 69 -0.99 -21.51 4.04
CA ALA A 69 0.42 -21.10 4.00
C ALA A 69 0.82 -20.52 2.64
N GLY A 70 0.36 -21.12 1.54
CA GLY A 70 0.55 -20.60 0.18
C GLY A 70 -0.12 -19.25 -0.03
N VAL A 71 -1.34 -19.05 0.48
CA VAL A 71 -2.02 -17.74 0.46
C VAL A 71 -1.21 -16.69 1.22
N ASN A 72 -0.74 -17.00 2.43
CA ASN A 72 0.11 -16.08 3.19
C ASN A 72 1.42 -15.74 2.45
N ALA A 73 2.07 -16.72 1.82
CA ALA A 73 3.25 -16.48 1.00
C ALA A 73 2.93 -15.57 -0.21
N GLY A 74 1.77 -15.76 -0.85
CA GLY A 74 1.28 -14.90 -1.92
C GLY A 74 1.03 -13.46 -1.47
N VAL A 75 0.46 -13.26 -0.28
CA VAL A 75 0.28 -11.92 0.30
C VAL A 75 1.63 -11.24 0.55
N ILE A 76 2.60 -11.96 1.11
CA ILE A 76 3.95 -11.44 1.33
C ILE A 76 4.60 -11.06 -0.01
N ALA A 77 4.48 -11.91 -1.04
CA ALA A 77 4.99 -11.62 -2.36
C ALA A 77 4.33 -10.40 -3.00
N ALA A 78 3.00 -10.25 -2.87
CA ALA A 78 2.28 -9.07 -3.38
C ALA A 78 2.72 -7.78 -2.66
N ILE A 79 2.90 -7.82 -1.34
CA ILE A 79 3.46 -6.69 -0.58
C ILE A 79 4.87 -6.36 -1.06
N LEU A 80 5.70 -7.36 -1.32
CA LEU A 80 7.05 -7.14 -1.82
C LEU A 80 7.07 -6.52 -3.22
N VAL A 81 6.24 -7.00 -4.14
CA VAL A 81 6.13 -6.45 -5.50
C VAL A 81 5.66 -5.00 -5.46
N THR A 82 4.61 -4.70 -4.69
CA THR A 82 4.12 -3.32 -4.53
C THR A 82 5.18 -2.40 -3.91
N LEU A 83 5.96 -2.90 -2.96
CA LEU A 83 7.10 -2.16 -2.41
C LEU A 83 8.17 -1.84 -3.48
N LEU A 84 8.50 -2.81 -4.34
CA LEU A 84 9.45 -2.62 -5.43
C LEU A 84 8.94 -1.64 -6.49
N ASP A 85 7.64 -1.67 -6.79
CA ASP A 85 7.02 -0.71 -7.72
C ASP A 85 7.04 0.72 -7.15
N LEU A 86 6.72 0.87 -5.86
CA LEU A 86 6.83 2.16 -5.19
C LEU A 86 8.28 2.66 -5.12
N ALA A 87 9.24 1.78 -4.85
CA ALA A 87 10.66 2.12 -4.85
C ALA A 87 11.13 2.56 -6.24
N ASN A 88 10.72 1.84 -7.29
CA ASN A 88 10.93 2.24 -8.69
C ASN A 88 10.39 3.63 -8.98
N ALA A 89 9.13 3.88 -8.63
CA ALA A 89 8.48 5.16 -8.86
C ALA A 89 9.21 6.30 -8.13
N ALA A 90 9.63 6.07 -6.88
CA ALA A 90 10.40 7.03 -6.10
C ALA A 90 11.78 7.32 -6.72
N LEU A 91 12.49 6.30 -7.19
CA LEU A 91 13.84 6.44 -7.76
C LEU A 91 13.85 7.05 -9.16
N ARG A 92 12.78 6.85 -9.95
CA ARG A 92 12.62 7.49 -11.25
C ARG A 92 12.63 9.01 -11.16
N VAL A 93 12.12 9.59 -10.07
CA VAL A 93 12.17 11.04 -9.80
C VAL A 93 13.63 11.55 -9.72
N LEU A 94 14.55 10.71 -9.26
CA LEU A 94 15.99 11.01 -9.21
C LEU A 94 16.74 10.64 -10.51
N GLY A 95 16.04 10.26 -11.58
CA GLY A 95 16.66 9.80 -12.83
C GLY A 95 17.29 8.41 -12.74
N GLY A 96 17.00 7.65 -11.67
CA GLY A 96 17.53 6.30 -11.42
C GLY A 96 16.49 5.20 -11.59
N THR A 97 16.96 3.97 -11.78
CA THR A 97 16.15 2.74 -11.68
C THR A 97 16.51 1.98 -10.40
N VAL A 98 15.67 1.02 -9.92
CA VAL A 98 16.02 0.23 -8.71
C VAL A 98 17.33 -0.53 -8.83
N TRP A 99 17.77 -0.78 -10.06
CA TRP A 99 19.02 -1.47 -10.37
C TRP A 99 20.22 -0.51 -10.45
N SER A 100 20.02 0.80 -10.27
CA SER A 100 21.11 1.76 -10.28
C SER A 100 21.97 1.64 -9.01
N PRO A 101 23.29 1.94 -9.08
CA PRO A 101 24.16 1.97 -7.91
C PRO A 101 23.66 2.92 -6.81
N LEU A 102 22.99 4.01 -7.21
CA LEU A 102 22.34 4.99 -6.32
C LEU A 102 21.17 4.38 -5.54
N ALA A 103 20.33 3.59 -6.19
CA ALA A 103 19.20 2.90 -5.54
C ALA A 103 19.67 1.90 -4.48
N ILE A 104 20.69 1.11 -4.82
CA ILE A 104 21.30 0.13 -3.92
C ILE A 104 21.96 0.86 -2.73
N GLY A 105 22.65 1.98 -2.99
CA GLY A 105 23.22 2.83 -1.95
C GLY A 105 22.18 3.41 -1.00
N LEU A 106 21.07 3.93 -1.52
CA LEU A 106 19.97 4.46 -0.72
C LEU A 106 19.24 3.36 0.08
N ALA A 107 19.01 2.20 -0.52
CA ALA A 107 18.39 1.06 0.16
C ALA A 107 19.28 0.56 1.31
N MET A 108 20.59 0.44 1.08
CA MET A 108 21.56 0.07 2.11
C MET A 108 21.67 1.13 3.20
N ALA A 109 21.70 2.41 2.85
CA ALA A 109 21.71 3.50 3.82
C ALA A 109 20.44 3.50 4.68
N ALA A 110 19.27 3.35 4.07
CA ALA A 110 17.99 3.25 4.77
C ALA A 110 17.95 2.03 5.71
N LEU A 111 18.45 0.87 5.26
CA LEU A 111 18.53 -0.34 6.07
C LEU A 111 19.46 -0.15 7.29
N VAL A 112 20.62 0.47 7.09
CA VAL A 112 21.58 0.77 8.16
C VAL A 112 21.00 1.78 9.16
N LEU A 113 20.33 2.83 8.67
CA LEU A 113 19.63 3.81 9.52
C LEU A 113 18.52 3.16 10.34
N LEU A 114 17.74 2.26 9.72
CA LEU A 114 16.64 1.55 10.40
C LEU A 114 17.16 0.62 11.51
N ILE A 115 18.20 -0.16 11.22
CA ILE A 115 18.77 -1.13 12.16
C ILE A 115 19.57 -0.44 13.26
N ARG A 116 20.34 0.60 12.92
CA ARG A 116 21.30 1.21 13.86
C ARG A 116 20.68 2.31 14.72
N TYR A 117 19.76 3.11 14.17
CA TYR A 117 19.26 4.31 14.84
C TYR A 117 17.81 4.22 15.34
N LYS A 118 17.07 3.11 15.09
CA LYS A 118 15.65 2.98 15.45
C LYS A 118 14.82 4.24 15.11
N ILE A 119 15.17 4.93 14.02
CA ILE A 119 14.51 6.18 13.65
C ILE A 119 13.07 5.85 13.34
N ASN A 120 12.17 6.61 13.96
CA ASN A 120 10.73 6.47 13.74
C ASN A 120 10.46 6.60 12.24
N ALA A 121 9.79 5.61 11.64
CA ALA A 121 9.62 5.51 10.18
C ALA A 121 9.06 6.82 9.56
N THR A 122 8.29 7.57 10.33
CA THR A 122 7.78 8.91 9.99
C THR A 122 8.88 9.90 9.58
N TRP A 123 10.00 9.95 10.28
CA TRP A 123 11.12 10.86 9.97
C TRP A 123 11.90 10.41 8.73
N LEU A 124 12.02 9.09 8.53
CA LEU A 124 12.68 8.52 7.35
C LEU A 124 11.88 8.82 6.08
N ILE A 125 10.54 8.69 6.16
CA ILE A 125 9.62 9.02 5.07
C ILE A 125 9.63 10.53 4.80
N ALA A 126 9.58 11.36 5.83
CA ALA A 126 9.62 12.82 5.68
C ALA A 126 10.93 13.31 5.04
N GLY A 127 12.08 12.77 5.48
CA GLY A 127 13.38 13.10 4.90
C GLY A 127 13.52 12.63 3.44
N GLY A 128 13.12 11.39 3.14
CA GLY A 128 13.11 10.87 1.77
C GLY A 128 12.19 11.67 0.83
N GLY A 129 11.01 12.06 1.32
CA GLY A 129 10.05 12.88 0.58
C GLY A 129 10.58 14.29 0.27
N LEU A 130 11.25 14.93 1.23
CA LEU A 130 11.89 16.23 1.03
C LEU A 130 13.01 16.17 -0.01
N ILE A 131 13.85 15.14 0.05
CA ILE A 131 14.91 14.93 -0.95
C ILE A 131 14.30 14.71 -2.34
N GLY A 132 13.26 13.87 -2.44
CA GLY A 132 12.54 13.63 -3.69
C GLY A 132 11.90 14.90 -4.28
N LEU A 133 11.31 15.76 -3.43
CA LEU A 133 10.73 17.04 -3.84
C LEU A 133 11.79 18.03 -4.35
N ILE A 134 12.91 18.16 -3.64
CA ILE A 134 13.98 19.07 -4.03
C ILE A 134 14.60 18.63 -5.35
N VAL A 135 14.82 17.32 -5.53
CA VAL A 135 15.37 16.78 -6.79
C VAL A 135 14.36 16.88 -7.93
N GLY A 136 13.09 16.57 -7.69
CA GLY A 136 12.02 16.67 -8.70
C GLY A 136 11.64 18.11 -9.09
N LEU A 137 12.07 19.12 -8.34
CA LEU A 137 11.96 20.54 -8.72
C LEU A 137 13.15 21.01 -9.57
N VAL A 138 14.25 20.24 -9.60
CA VAL A 138 15.49 20.57 -10.31
C VAL A 138 15.64 19.79 -11.63
N SER A 139 14.94 18.66 -11.78
CA SER A 139 14.84 17.85 -13.01
C SER A 139 13.64 18.23 -13.87
#